data_AF-A0A103EM92-F1
#
_entry.id   AF-A0A103EM92-F1
#
_cell.length_a   1.000
_cell.length_b   1.000
_cell.length_c   1.000
_cell.angle_alpha   90.00
_cell.angle_beta   90.00
_cell.angle_gamma   90.00
#
_symmetry.space_group_name_H-M   'P 1'
#
loop_
_entity.id
_entity.type
_entity.pdbx_description
1 polymer ?
#
loop_
_entity_poly.entity_id
_entity_poly.type
_entity_poly.pdbx_seq_one_letter_code
_entity_poly.pdbx_strand_id
1 'polypeptide(L)'
;MVDENNENKLLEQLGSIAGSLKEIAVLRGVDAFYSRDERAQLVNDYLALRAADDAAFQRLRDAEGVDANTAALEARRTTIANVEAFENRHPLIERFARLYPFYKGSRQS
;
A
#
# COMPACT_ATOMS: atom_id res chain seq x y z
N MET A 1 12.18 -43.86 0.51
CA MET A 1 12.03 -42.69 -0.37
C MET A 1 10.84 -41.93 0.14
N VAL A 2 11.04 -40.72 0.64
CA VAL A 2 9.91 -39.79 0.78
C VAL A 2 9.45 -39.49 -0.64
N ASP A 3 8.16 -39.63 -0.90
CA ASP A 3 7.56 -39.38 -2.21
C ASP A 3 7.69 -37.88 -2.49
N GLU A 4 8.47 -37.52 -3.51
CA GLU A 4 8.77 -36.15 -3.94
C GLU A 4 7.47 -35.33 -4.18
N ASN A 5 6.38 -36.01 -4.54
CA ASN A 5 5.06 -35.43 -4.68
C ASN A 5 4.42 -35.01 -3.34
N ASN A 6 4.69 -35.75 -2.25
CA ASN A 6 4.24 -35.38 -0.91
C ASN A 6 5.09 -34.23 -0.33
N GLU A 7 6.38 -34.18 -0.63
CA GLU A 7 7.25 -33.08 -0.22
C GLU A 7 6.81 -31.76 -0.87
N ASN A 8 6.53 -31.76 -2.18
CA ASN A 8 6.05 -30.58 -2.89
C ASN A 8 4.72 -30.06 -2.33
N LYS A 9 3.75 -30.95 -2.09
CA LYS A 9 2.47 -30.58 -1.46
C LYS A 9 2.65 -29.97 -0.08
N LEU A 10 3.57 -30.52 0.72
CA LEU A 10 3.86 -29.97 2.05
C LEU A 10 4.46 -28.57 1.95
N LEU A 11 5.38 -28.34 1.02
CA LEU A 11 5.98 -27.02 0.79
C LEU A 11 4.94 -25.99 0.32
N GLU A 12 4.03 -26.37 -0.58
CA GLU A 12 2.92 -25.52 -1.01
C GLU A 12 2.00 -25.14 0.15
N GLN A 13 1.64 -26.12 1.00
CA GLN A 13 0.82 -25.88 2.18
C GLN A 13 1.51 -24.95 3.18
N LEU A 14 2.80 -25.16 3.44
CA LEU A 14 3.60 -24.28 4.29
C LEU A 14 3.67 -22.86 3.71
N GLY A 15 3.80 -22.72 2.39
CA GLY A 15 3.76 -21.43 1.69
C GLY A 15 2.43 -20.70 1.89
N SER A 16 1.30 -21.42 1.74
CA SER A 16 -0.04 -20.87 1.96
C SER A 16 -0.27 -20.42 3.40
N ILE A 17 0.14 -21.24 4.38
CA ILE A 17 0.06 -20.90 5.81
C ILE A 17 0.91 -19.68 6.13
N ALA A 18 2.15 -19.64 5.63
CA ALA A 18 3.04 -18.50 5.83
C ALA A 18 2.46 -17.20 5.25
N GLY A 19 1.77 -17.26 4.10
CA GLY A 19 1.03 -16.14 3.53
C GLY A 19 -0.07 -15.64 4.47
N SER A 20 -0.94 -16.55 4.91
CA SER A 20 -2.06 -16.23 5.81
C SER A 20 -1.59 -15.63 7.14
N LEU A 21 -0.50 -16.17 7.72
CA LEU A 21 0.08 -15.64 8.96
C LEU A 21 0.63 -14.22 8.80
N LYS A 22 1.22 -13.89 7.63
CA LYS A 22 1.69 -12.53 7.35
C LYS A 22 0.53 -11.54 7.27
N GLU A 23 -0.58 -11.91 6.64
CA GLU A 23 -1.78 -11.05 6.57
C GLU A 23 -2.37 -10.82 7.98
N ILE A 24 -2.51 -11.89 8.78
CA ILE A 24 -2.98 -11.78 10.17
C ILE A 24 -2.05 -10.88 10.98
N ALA A 25 -0.73 -11.00 10.81
CA ALA A 25 0.24 -10.16 11.52
C ALA A 25 0.07 -8.67 11.18
N VAL A 26 -0.19 -8.33 9.90
CA VAL A 26 -0.48 -6.94 9.49
C VAL A 26 -1.77 -6.45 10.13
N LEU A 27 -2.86 -7.22 10.06
CA LEU A 27 -4.14 -6.86 10.69
C LEU A 27 -3.97 -6.57 12.19
N ARG A 28 -3.37 -7.50 12.92
CA ARG A 28 -3.12 -7.38 14.36
C ARG A 28 -2.21 -6.23 14.69
N GLY A 29 -1.18 -5.99 13.87
CA GLY A 29 -0.29 -4.84 14.04
C GLY A 29 -1.05 -3.53 13.90
N VAL A 30 -1.85 -3.37 12.86
CA VAL A 30 -2.62 -2.13 12.66
C VAL A 30 -3.61 -1.91 13.80
N ASP A 31 -4.34 -2.95 14.24
CA ASP A 31 -5.26 -2.86 15.39
C ASP A 31 -4.55 -2.51 16.72
N ALA A 32 -3.28 -2.88 16.87
CA ALA A 32 -2.50 -2.59 18.08
C ALA A 32 -1.96 -1.16 18.12
N PHE A 33 -1.66 -0.56 16.97
CA PHE A 33 -1.02 0.76 16.88
C PHE A 33 -1.99 1.88 16.54
N TYR A 34 -3.14 1.58 15.95
CA TYR A 34 -4.08 2.59 15.46
C TYR A 34 -5.49 2.26 15.91
N SER A 35 -6.22 3.29 16.34
CA SER A 35 -7.66 3.15 16.52
C SER A 35 -8.35 2.87 15.18
N ARG A 36 -9.60 2.37 15.22
CA ARG A 36 -10.39 2.12 14.01
C ARG A 36 -10.55 3.37 13.14
N ASP A 37 -10.81 4.51 13.77
CA ASP A 37 -11.04 5.78 13.08
C ASP A 37 -9.74 6.36 12.52
N GLU A 38 -8.66 6.29 13.30
CA GLU A 38 -7.33 6.69 12.87
C GLU A 38 -6.84 5.84 11.70
N ARG A 39 -6.99 4.52 11.77
CA ARG A 39 -6.70 3.63 10.64
C ARG A 39 -7.49 4.05 9.41
N ALA A 40 -8.80 4.28 9.54
CA ALA A 40 -9.65 4.67 8.43
C ALA A 40 -9.16 5.98 7.79
N GLN A 41 -8.81 6.97 8.61
CA GLN A 41 -8.27 8.23 8.13
C GLN A 41 -6.93 8.04 7.42
N LEU A 42 -5.98 7.33 8.04
CA LEU A 42 -4.65 7.09 7.48
C LEU A 42 -4.70 6.30 6.16
N VAL A 43 -5.58 5.32 6.04
CA VAL A 43 -5.79 4.59 4.78
C VAL A 43 -6.33 5.54 3.70
N ASN A 44 -7.30 6.40 4.03
CA ASN A 44 -7.83 7.39 3.07
C ASN A 44 -6.75 8.40 2.65
N ASP A 45 -5.96 8.90 3.60
CA ASP A 45 -4.86 9.83 3.34
C ASP A 45 -3.82 9.20 2.41
N TYR A 46 -3.45 7.93 2.67
CA TYR A 46 -2.53 7.18 1.81
C TYR A 46 -3.07 7.02 0.39
N LEU A 47 -4.33 6.61 0.24
CA LEU A 47 -4.95 6.45 -1.08
C LEU A 47 -5.03 7.78 -1.85
N ALA A 48 -5.30 8.88 -1.16
CA ALA A 48 -5.31 10.22 -1.76
C ALA A 48 -3.91 10.65 -2.22
N LEU A 49 -2.87 10.38 -1.42
CA LEU A 49 -1.48 10.65 -1.80
C LEU A 49 -1.07 9.83 -3.04
N ARG A 50 -1.41 8.54 -3.09
CA ARG A 50 -1.16 7.69 -4.26
C ARG A 50 -1.89 8.17 -5.50
N ALA A 51 -3.17 8.54 -5.38
CA ALA A 51 -3.93 9.08 -6.49
C ALA A 51 -3.35 10.43 -7.00
N ALA A 52 -2.84 11.27 -6.10
CA ALA A 52 -2.17 12.51 -6.47
C ALA A 52 -0.86 12.24 -7.23
N ASP A 53 -0.07 11.25 -6.81
CA ASP A 53 1.15 10.82 -7.51
C ASP A 53 0.84 10.26 -8.90
N ASP A 54 -0.15 9.38 -9.01
CA ASP A 54 -0.59 8.83 -10.30
C ASP A 54 -1.03 9.95 -11.25
N ALA A 55 -1.79 10.94 -10.74
CA ALA A 55 -2.20 12.10 -11.52
C ALA A 55 -1.01 12.98 -11.93
N ALA A 56 -0.02 13.17 -11.06
CA ALA A 56 1.21 13.90 -11.40
C ALA A 56 2.03 13.17 -12.47
N PHE A 57 2.08 11.84 -12.39
CA PHE A 57 2.73 11.03 -13.42
C PHE A 57 2.03 11.12 -14.78
N GLN A 58 0.69 11.09 -14.83
CA GLN A 58 -0.02 11.27 -16.10
C GLN A 58 0.24 12.65 -16.70
N ARG A 59 0.22 13.72 -15.89
CA ARG A 59 0.56 15.07 -16.37
C ARG A 59 1.97 15.15 -16.93
N LEU A 60 2.94 14.49 -16.31
CA LEU A 60 4.31 14.41 -16.83
C LEU A 60 4.37 13.65 -18.16
N ARG A 61 3.57 12.59 -18.31
CA ARG A 61 3.51 11.82 -19.56
C ARG A 61 2.90 12.62 -20.71
N ASP A 62 1.94 13.48 -20.39
CA ASP A 62 1.18 14.26 -21.38
C ASP A 62 1.76 15.67 -21.59
N ALA A 63 2.84 16.04 -20.91
CA ALA A 63 3.45 17.36 -21.02
C ALA A 63 4.23 17.52 -22.34
N GLU A 64 3.92 18.60 -23.07
CA GLU A 64 4.61 19.00 -24.30
C GLU A 64 5.46 20.26 -24.07
N GLY A 65 6.71 20.25 -24.52
CA GLY A 65 7.66 21.36 -24.34
C GLY A 65 8.53 21.25 -23.08
N VAL A 66 9.70 21.91 -23.12
CA VAL A 66 10.77 21.76 -22.10
C VAL A 66 10.35 22.32 -20.73
N ASP A 67 9.68 23.48 -20.71
CA ASP A 67 9.28 24.12 -19.45
C ASP A 67 8.12 23.38 -18.77
N ALA A 68 7.14 22.91 -19.54
CA ALA A 68 6.04 22.09 -19.04
C ALA A 68 6.55 20.76 -18.47
N ASN A 69 7.54 20.14 -19.14
CA ASN A 69 8.21 18.94 -18.64
C ASN A 69 8.94 19.18 -17.32
N THR A 70 9.61 20.32 -17.17
CA THR A 70 10.33 20.65 -15.93
C THR A 70 9.37 20.84 -14.76
N ALA A 71 8.31 21.62 -14.94
CA ALA A 71 7.30 21.85 -13.91
C ALA A 71 6.54 20.55 -13.54
N ALA A 72 6.18 19.72 -14.52
CA ALA A 72 5.53 18.44 -14.27
C ALA A 72 6.45 17.45 -13.54
N LEU A 73 7.76 17.48 -13.83
CA LEU A 73 8.75 16.64 -13.15
C LEU A 73 8.91 17.05 -11.68
N GLU A 74 8.96 18.35 -11.39
CA GLU A 74 9.01 18.88 -10.01
C GLU A 74 7.74 18.55 -9.22
N ALA A 75 6.57 18.69 -9.85
CA ALA A 75 5.30 18.32 -9.24
C ALA A 75 5.29 16.82 -8.86
N ARG A 76 5.75 15.96 -9.77
CA ARG A 76 5.85 14.52 -9.48
C ARG A 76 6.88 14.19 -8.40
N ARG A 77 8.04 14.86 -8.37
CA ARG A 77 9.02 14.68 -7.29
C ARG A 77 8.41 14.98 -5.92
N THR A 78 7.57 16.02 -5.85
CA THR A 78 6.87 16.40 -4.63
C THR A 78 5.87 15.33 -4.19
N THR A 79 5.08 14.77 -5.12
CA THR A 79 4.13 13.70 -4.78
C THR A 79 4.83 12.42 -4.34
N ILE A 80 5.91 12.03 -5.00
CA ILE A 80 6.75 10.88 -4.60
C ILE A 80 7.27 11.09 -3.18
N ALA A 81 7.88 12.25 -2.89
CA ALA A 81 8.42 12.53 -1.56
C ALA A 81 7.35 12.48 -0.46
N ASN A 82 6.12 12.95 -0.76
CA ASN A 82 5.01 12.89 0.17
C ASN A 82 4.53 11.46 0.43
N VAL A 83 4.47 10.62 -0.61
CA VAL A 83 4.16 9.19 -0.48
C VAL A 83 5.23 8.51 0.38
N GLU A 84 6.51 8.67 0.04
CA GLU A 84 7.62 8.07 0.80
C GLU A 84 7.63 8.52 2.27
N ALA A 85 7.40 9.82 2.54
CA ALA A 85 7.33 10.34 3.90
C ALA A 85 6.13 9.77 4.69
N PHE A 86 5.02 9.45 4.03
CA PHE A 86 3.90 8.76 4.65
C PHE A 86 4.26 7.30 4.95
N GLU A 87 4.78 6.57 3.96
CA GLU A 87 5.11 5.14 4.08
C GLU A 87 6.17 4.88 5.16
N ASN A 88 7.14 5.78 5.30
CA ASN A 88 8.15 5.71 6.36
C ASN A 88 7.57 5.93 7.77
N ARG A 89 6.53 6.78 7.90
CA ARG A 89 5.86 7.03 9.19
C ARG A 89 4.83 5.96 9.54
N HIS A 90 4.15 5.41 8.53
CA HIS A 90 3.02 4.51 8.69
C HIS A 90 3.17 3.21 7.87
N PRO A 91 4.24 2.43 8.06
CA PRO A 91 4.54 1.26 7.21
C PRO A 91 3.47 0.17 7.30
N LEU A 92 2.76 0.06 8.43
CA LEU A 92 1.68 -0.90 8.58
C LEU A 92 0.40 -0.47 7.83
N ILE A 93 0.14 0.83 7.71
CA ILE A 93 -1.00 1.36 6.95
C ILE A 93 -0.79 1.11 5.46
N GLU A 94 0.42 1.33 4.97
CA GLU A 94 0.78 1.05 3.59
C GLU A 94 0.54 -0.43 3.22
N ARG A 95 1.04 -1.36 4.05
CA ARG A 95 0.83 -2.80 3.84
C ARG A 95 -0.64 -3.19 3.93
N PHE A 96 -1.36 -2.62 4.89
CA PHE A 96 -2.78 -2.86 5.06
C PHE A 96 -3.59 -2.36 3.86
N ALA A 97 -3.32 -1.16 3.36
CA ALA A 97 -4.01 -0.60 2.19
C ALA A 97 -3.78 -1.44 0.93
N ARG A 98 -2.58 -2.04 0.77
CA ARG A 98 -2.29 -2.98 -0.32
C ARG A 98 -3.10 -4.28 -0.24
N LEU A 99 -3.28 -4.82 0.97
CA LEU A 99 -4.09 -6.02 1.19
C LEU A 99 -5.60 -5.74 1.09
N TYR A 100 -6.02 -4.52 1.45
CA TYR A 100 -7.42 -4.12 1.53
C TYR A 100 -7.69 -2.80 0.79
N PRO A 101 -7.55 -2.75 -0.55
CA PRO A 101 -7.67 -1.51 -1.33
C PRO A 101 -9.07 -0.88 -1.32
N PHE A 102 -10.09 -1.66 -0.94
CA PHE A 102 -11.47 -1.19 -0.81
C PHE A 102 -11.89 -0.95 0.64
N TYR A 103 -10.94 -0.80 1.56
CA TYR A 103 -11.24 -0.54 2.97
C TYR A 103 -11.97 0.79 3.14
N LYS A 104 -13.28 0.70 3.29
CA LYS A 104 -14.13 1.80 3.73
C LYS A 104 -14.26 1.64 5.23
N GLY A 105 -13.39 2.31 6.00
CA GLY A 105 -13.50 2.38 7.45
C GLY A 105 -14.96 2.64 7.81
N SER A 106 -15.59 1.65 8.43
CA SER A 106 -17.04 1.54 8.41
C SER A 106 -17.63 2.71 9.20
N ARG A 107 -18.28 3.66 8.51
CA ARG A 107 -19.35 4.43 9.12
C ARG A 107 -20.53 3.47 9.31
N GLN A 108 -20.57 2.81 10.44
CA GLN A 108 -21.81 2.26 10.98
C GLN A 108 -22.00 2.89 12.36
N SER A 109 -22.77 3.97 12.35
CA SER A 109 -23.57 4.43 13.49
C SER A 109 -24.99 3.92 13.28
#